data_AF-A0A442UDE2-F1
#
_entry.id   AF-A0A442UDE2-F1
#
_cell.length_a   1.000
_cell.length_b   1.000
_cell.length_c   1.000
_cell.angle_alpha   90.00
_cell.angle_beta   90.00
_cell.angle_gamma   90.00
#
_symmetry.space_group_name_H-M   'P 1'
#
loop_
_entity.id
_entity.type
_entity.pdbx_description
1 polymer ?
#
loop_
_entity_poly.entity_id
_entity_poly.type
_entity_poly.pdbx_seq_one_letter_code
_entity_poly.pdbx_strand_id
1 'polypeptide(L)' 'MKTLLQRFWEDKTGATAVEYGLIVAVLSLTIVGGVGKVADAITWLFSDNASKLVKAFAQ' A
#
# COMPACT_ATOMS: atom_id res chain seq x y z
N MET A 1 16.84 -33.74 -23.00
CA MET A 1 15.70 -33.89 -22.04
C MET A 1 16.15 -33.74 -20.59
N LYS A 2 17.07 -34.56 -20.09
CA LYS A 2 17.57 -34.48 -18.69
C LYS A 2 18.06 -33.07 -18.30
N THR A 3 18.79 -32.41 -19.19
CA THR A 3 19.33 -31.04 -18.98
C THR A 3 18.27 -29.94 -18.95
N LEU A 4 17.17 -30.09 -19.67
CA LEU A 4 16.07 -29.10 -19.64
C LEU A 4 15.27 -29.23 -18.33
N LEU A 5 15.04 -30.46 -17.87
CA LEU A 5 14.37 -30.73 -16.59
C LEU A 5 15.22 -30.27 -15.39
N GLN A 6 16.55 -30.44 -15.44
CA GLN A 6 17.45 -29.91 -14.41
C GLN A 6 17.43 -28.38 -14.34
N ARG A 7 17.48 -27.70 -15.50
CA ARG A 7 17.39 -26.23 -15.55
C ARG A 7 16.06 -25.70 -15.03
N PHE A 8 14.94 -26.38 -15.31
CA PHE A 8 13.63 -26.01 -14.78
C PHE A 8 13.54 -26.23 -13.27
N TRP A 9 14.20 -27.27 -12.74
CA TRP A 9 14.26 -27.54 -11.30
C TRP A 9 15.13 -26.53 -10.54
N GLU A 10 16.16 -25.99 -11.19
CA GLU A 10 17.03 -24.95 -10.65
C GLU A 10 16.46 -23.53 -10.81
N ASP A 11 15.41 -23.37 -11.62
CA ASP A 11 14.80 -22.08 -11.90
C ASP A 11 13.99 -21.57 -10.70
N LYS A 12 14.45 -20.47 -10.10
CA LYS A 12 13.79 -19.79 -8.97
C LYS A 12 13.11 -18.49 -9.37
N THR A 13 13.05 -18.15 -10.66
CA THR A 13 12.37 -16.93 -11.12
C THR A 13 10.90 -16.86 -10.67
N GLY A 14 10.23 -18.01 -10.58
CA GLY A 14 8.89 -18.12 -10.00
C GLY A 14 8.84 -17.84 -8.50
N ALA A 15 9.84 -18.27 -7.73
CA ALA A 15 9.93 -17.99 -6.30
C ALA A 15 10.14 -16.49 -6.04
N THR A 16 10.97 -15.83 -6.85
CA THR A 16 11.18 -14.38 -6.82
C THR A 16 9.91 -13.59 -7.16
N ALA A 17 9.08 -14.07 -8.09
CA ALA A 17 7.80 -13.45 -8.39
C ALA A 17 6.81 -13.49 -7.21
N VAL A 18 6.83 -14.56 -6.40
CA VAL A 18 5.99 -14.68 -5.20
C VAL A 18 6.47 -13.74 -4.09
N GLU A 19 7.79 -13.58 -3.91
CA GLU A 19 8.36 -12.67 -2.91
C GLU A 19 7.98 -11.21 -3.20
N TYR A 20 8.21 -10.75 -4.43
CA TYR A 20 7.80 -9.40 -4.83
C TYR A 20 6.27 -9.24 -4.89
N GLY A 21 5.55 -10.28 -5.28
CA GLY A 21 4.08 -10.31 -5.24
C GLY A 21 3.53 -10.11 -3.82
N LEU A 22 4.14 -10.74 -2.82
CA LEU A 22 3.75 -10.58 -1.41
C LEU A 22 4.03 -9.15 -0.90
N ILE A 23 5.18 -8.58 -1.26
CA ILE A 23 5.53 -7.19 -0.90
C ILE A 23 4.49 -6.23 -1.48
N VAL A 24 4.14 -6.37 -2.76
CA VAL A 24 3.13 -5.51 -3.42
C VAL A 24 1.75 -5.70 -2.78
N ALA A 25 1.36 -6.93 -2.43
CA ALA A 25 0.09 -7.19 -1.77
C ALA A 25 -0.03 -6.50 -0.41
N VAL A 26 1.01 -6.60 0.43
CA VAL A 26 1.03 -5.96 1.76
C VAL A 26 1.07 -4.43 1.65
N LEU A 27 1.87 -3.88 0.73
CA LEU A 27 1.90 -2.43 0.48
C LEU A 27 0.53 -1.92 0.01
N SER A 28 -0.09 -2.62 -0.94
CA SER A 28 -1.41 -2.24 -1.46
C SER A 28 -2.47 -2.26 -0.37
N LEU A 29 -2.50 -3.30 0.46
CA LEU A 29 -3.43 -3.40 1.58
C LEU A 29 -3.24 -2.26 2.59
N THR A 30 -1.99 -1.91 2.89
CA THR A 30 -1.66 -0.81 3.82
C THR A 30 -2.13 0.53 3.28
N ILE A 31 -1.91 0.79 1.99
CA ILE A 31 -2.35 2.02 1.32
C ILE A 31 -3.88 2.11 1.35
N VAL A 32 -4.58 1.06 0.92
CA VAL A 32 -6.04 1.02 0.89
C VAL A 32 -6.64 1.20 2.29
N GLY A 33 -6.06 0.54 3.31
CA GLY A 33 -6.50 0.68 4.70
C GLY A 33 -6.27 2.07 5.30
N GLY A 34 -5.28 2.82 4.80
CA GLY A 34 -4.93 4.16 5.27
C GLY A 34 -5.63 5.30 4.52
N VAL A 35 -5.93 5.12 3.23
CA VAL A 35 -6.32 6.24 2.35
C VAL A 35 -7.64 6.89 2.78
N GLY A 36 -8.62 6.09 3.26
CA GLY A 36 -9.90 6.61 3.74
C GLY A 36 -9.73 7.54 4.93
N LYS A 37 -8.89 7.16 5.91
CA LYS A 37 -8.61 7.99 7.10
C LYS A 37 -7.94 9.30 6.74
N VAL A 38 -7.04 9.29 5.75
CA VAL A 38 -6.40 10.51 5.24
C VAL A 38 -7.43 11.40 4.55
N ALA A 39 -8.30 10.84 3.72
CA ALA A 39 -9.37 11.58 3.05
C ALA A 39 -10.35 12.21 4.06
N ASP A 40 -10.75 11.46 5.10
CA ASP A 40 -11.61 11.97 6.17
C ASP A 40 -10.94 13.10 6.95
N ALA A 41 -9.66 12.95 7.28
CA ALA A 41 -8.89 13.96 7.99
C ALA A 41 -8.74 15.26 7.17
N ILE A 42 -8.50 15.15 5.86
CA ILE A 42 -8.46 16.31 4.95
C ILE A 42 -9.84 16.96 4.87
N THR A 43 -10.89 16.17 4.67
CA THR A 43 -12.27 16.67 4.59
C THR A 43 -12.65 17.44 5.85
N TRP A 44 -12.35 16.88 7.03
CA TRP A 44 -12.57 17.54 8.32
C TRP A 44 -11.76 18.82 8.47
N LEU A 45 -10.50 18.83 8.02
CA LEU A 45 -9.64 20.01 8.13
C LEU A 45 -10.22 21.22 7.38
N PHE A 46 -10.88 21.01 6.23
CA PHE A 46 -11.33 22.08 5.35
C PHE A 46 -12.85 22.36 5.36
N SER A 47 -13.69 21.41 5.77
CA SER A 47 -15.16 21.53 5.64
C SER A 47 -15.90 21.71 6.97
N ASP A 48 -15.20 21.62 8.10
CA ASP A 48 -15.81 21.67 9.43
C ASP A 48 -15.47 22.99 10.16
N ASN A 49 -16.47 23.61 10.79
CA ASN A 49 -16.28 24.85 11.57
C ASN A 49 -15.54 24.61 12.91
N ALA A 50 -15.49 23.36 13.38
CA ALA A 50 -14.70 22.95 14.53
C ALA A 50 -13.31 22.41 14.14
N SER A 51 -12.95 22.50 12.85
CA SER A 51 -11.67 22.01 12.35
C SER A 51 -10.49 22.69 13.02
N LYS A 52 -9.31 22.03 12.95
CA LYS A 52 -8.05 22.63 13.41
C LYS A 52 -7.76 23.95 12.71
N LEU A 53 -8.11 24.06 11.43
CA LEU A 53 -7.88 25.26 10.63
C LEU A 53 -8.72 26.43 11.15
N VAL A 54 -10.01 26.23 11.37
CA VAL A 54 -10.88 27.30 11.90
C VAL A 54 -10.48 27.70 13.31
N LYS A 55 -10.12 26.73 14.16
CA LYS A 55 -9.62 27.01 15.52
C LYS A 55 -8.34 27.85 15.51
N ALA A 56 -7.42 27.60 14.58
CA ALA A 56 -6.18 28.37 14.47
C ALA A 56 -6.41 29.83 14.06
N PHE A 57 -7.45 30.11 13.27
CA PHE A 57 -7.83 31.48 12.88
C PHE A 57 -8.74 32.20 13.90
N ALA A 58 -9.34 31.46 14.83
CA ALA A 58 -10.21 32.01 15.87
C ALA A 58 -9.45 32.40 17.16
N GLN A 59 -8.15 32.11 17.23
CA GLN A 59 -7.24 32.62 18.26
C GLN A 59 -6.71 33.99 17.87
#